data_AF-A0A8T7HML5-F1
#
_entry.id   AF-A0A8T7HML5-F1
#
_cell.length_a   1.000
_cell.length_b   1.000
_cell.length_c   1.000
_cell.angle_alpha   90.00
_cell.angle_beta   90.00
_cell.angle_gamma   90.00
#
_symmetry.space_group_name_H-M   'P 1'
#
loop_
_entity.id
_entity.type
_entity.pdbx_description
1 polymer ?
#
loop_
_entity_poly.entity_id
_entity_poly.type
_entity_poly.pdbx_seq_one_letter_code
_entity_poly.pdbx_strand_id
1 'polypeptide(L)'
;MKGLSSVLALSVILLIATSCASYQYQPYGKTPTGNVVAEESFKVGDTLIVKIDSVSDKGQGIAKANGGTVLVPDVKKGETVKVKITSIVRGVGMGEKIDMTDEELQAQEPSPKDEGADVRAIEGELIDLKPYVNDPDGDKVTLGFTVPFDAEGRWQTKEGDAGQYSVIITATDEKGSFVTKQLTISVTSKNKAPYIKMPDTLEFNEGELVVLSPEIIDPDDKEVFVTFSGWMDTKTYQTTYDDAGEYEVEIKAADLVNSANKKIKIIIHDIDLKPELSLSANEIVVTAGDRIELKAEAKDPEGKEVSVVFSEPLDKEGVWQTAAGNEGTYIAKITATDGKNEVVQEVTINVQKKNTPPVLELVSVSPQAVELKKPGDEVSVKIEVKASDADGDKLDIKYSGYMDAAEKTVRYGDKGGVKTVTVTVSDGKDEVSQDVTFDMNNWPCFDCQN
;
A
#
# COMPACT_ATOMS: atom_id res chain seq x y z
N MET A 1 19.01 -70.18 14.78
CA MET A 1 17.63 -69.76 15.11
C MET A 1 17.67 -68.32 15.61
N LYS A 2 16.61 -67.58 15.29
CA LYS A 2 16.38 -66.13 15.36
C LYS A 2 16.94 -65.36 16.58
N GLY A 3 17.27 -64.09 16.37
CA GLY A 3 17.16 -63.05 17.41
C GLY A 3 18.06 -61.82 17.22
N LEU A 4 17.56 -60.79 16.56
CA LEU A 4 18.10 -59.42 16.54
C LEU A 4 18.05 -58.78 17.94
N SER A 5 19.06 -57.97 18.27
CA SER A 5 18.86 -56.69 18.96
C SER A 5 20.12 -55.82 18.81
N SER A 6 20.06 -54.75 18.00
CA SER A 6 21.08 -53.72 17.98
C SER A 6 20.64 -52.54 18.85
N VAL A 7 21.55 -52.05 19.68
CA VAL A 7 21.43 -50.82 20.46
C VAL A 7 22.27 -49.78 19.75
N LEU A 8 21.65 -48.72 19.23
CA LEU A 8 22.35 -47.56 18.69
C LEU A 8 22.53 -46.51 19.80
N ALA A 9 23.78 -46.08 20.00
CA ALA A 9 24.12 -44.95 20.84
C ALA A 9 23.91 -43.64 20.10
N LEU A 10 23.18 -42.72 20.73
CA LEU A 10 22.99 -41.33 20.32
C LEU A 10 24.28 -40.54 20.55
N SER A 11 24.70 -39.76 19.56
CA SER A 11 25.62 -38.62 19.75
C SER A 11 24.95 -37.39 19.15
N VAL A 12 24.63 -36.46 20.04
CA VAL A 12 23.99 -35.16 19.77
C VAL A 12 25.10 -34.15 19.48
N ILE A 13 25.09 -33.57 18.29
CA ILE A 13 25.80 -32.31 18.00
C ILE A 13 24.74 -31.26 17.69
N LEU A 14 24.76 -30.24 18.54
CA LEU A 14 23.93 -29.06 18.58
C LEU A 14 24.37 -28.07 17.48
N LEU A 15 23.49 -27.73 16.55
CA LEU A 15 23.58 -26.50 15.78
C LEU A 15 22.27 -25.73 15.93
N ILE A 16 22.40 -24.49 16.35
CA ILE A 16 21.32 -23.56 16.68
C ILE A 16 20.86 -22.89 15.38
N ALA A 17 19.57 -22.94 15.07
CA ALA A 17 18.93 -21.98 14.18
C ALA A 17 17.46 -21.79 14.60
N THR A 18 17.15 -20.55 14.90
CA THR A 18 15.90 -19.98 15.39
C THR A 18 14.73 -20.29 14.45
N SER A 19 13.64 -20.87 14.97
CA SER A 19 12.39 -21.08 14.24
C SER A 19 11.33 -20.05 14.64
N CYS A 20 11.00 -19.14 13.73
CA CYS A 20 9.67 -18.53 13.69
C CYS A 20 8.74 -19.47 12.91
N ALA A 21 7.63 -19.88 13.53
CA ALA A 21 6.61 -20.69 12.91
C ALA A 21 5.81 -19.86 11.91
N SER A 22 5.86 -20.24 10.63
CA SER A 22 4.85 -19.89 9.63
C SER A 22 4.03 -21.14 9.32
N TYR A 23 2.71 -20.99 9.34
CA TYR A 23 1.75 -22.04 9.00
C TYR A 23 1.98 -22.52 7.56
N GLN A 24 2.20 -23.82 7.39
CA GLN A 24 2.42 -24.43 6.07
C GLN A 24 1.09 -24.70 5.37
N TYR A 25 0.91 -24.07 4.21
CA TYR A 25 -0.06 -24.44 3.19
C TYR A 25 0.54 -25.57 2.34
N GLN A 26 -0.21 -26.66 2.11
CA GLN A 26 0.20 -27.71 1.17
C GLN A 26 -0.01 -27.24 -0.29
N PRO A 27 0.92 -27.53 -1.22
CA PRO A 27 0.75 -27.13 -2.62
C PRO A 27 -0.15 -28.11 -3.35
N TYR A 28 -1.25 -27.61 -3.93
CA TYR A 28 -2.08 -28.35 -4.88
C TYR A 28 -1.91 -27.75 -6.27
N GLY A 29 -1.56 -28.61 -7.24
CA GLY A 29 -1.81 -28.49 -8.69
C GLY A 29 -1.46 -27.17 -9.39
N LYS A 30 -0.37 -27.18 -10.18
CA LYS A 30 -0.14 -26.19 -11.24
C LYS A 30 -1.28 -26.22 -12.26
N THR A 31 -2.04 -25.13 -12.34
CA THR A 31 -2.78 -24.70 -13.55
C THR A 31 -2.10 -23.46 -14.14
N PRO A 32 -2.20 -23.23 -15.46
CA PRO A 32 -1.32 -22.32 -16.18
C PRO A 32 -1.57 -20.87 -15.75
N THR A 33 -0.51 -20.19 -15.35
CA THR A 33 -0.44 -18.75 -15.11
C THR A 33 -0.68 -17.99 -16.42
N GLY A 34 -1.91 -17.49 -16.61
CA GLY A 34 -2.16 -16.38 -17.51
C GLY A 34 -1.87 -15.09 -16.76
N ASN A 35 -0.75 -14.44 -17.06
CA ASN A 35 -0.48 -13.08 -16.62
C ASN A 35 -1.59 -12.17 -17.17
N VAL A 36 -2.44 -11.63 -16.30
CA VAL A 36 -3.32 -10.52 -16.68
C VAL A 36 -2.51 -9.25 -16.53
N VAL A 37 -1.91 -8.81 -17.64
CA VAL A 37 -1.31 -7.49 -17.76
C VAL A 37 -2.45 -6.49 -17.91
N ALA A 38 -2.41 -5.37 -17.16
CA ALA A 38 -3.32 -4.25 -17.41
C ALA A 38 -3.19 -3.84 -18.88
N GLU A 39 -4.30 -3.80 -19.62
CA GLU A 39 -4.28 -3.27 -20.98
C GLU A 39 -4.04 -1.76 -20.90
N GLU A 40 -2.77 -1.38 -20.97
CA GLU A 40 -2.37 -0.05 -21.40
C GLU A 40 -2.95 0.19 -22.79
N SER A 41 -3.51 1.38 -23.00
CA SER A 41 -4.11 1.72 -24.29
C SER A 41 -3.13 1.51 -25.44
N PHE A 42 -1.92 2.06 -25.34
CA PHE A 42 -0.80 1.69 -26.19
C PHE A 42 0.49 2.17 -25.54
N LYS A 43 1.61 1.52 -25.85
CA LYS A 43 2.95 1.84 -25.37
C LYS A 43 3.75 2.59 -26.44
N VAL A 44 4.76 3.34 -26.00
CA VAL A 44 5.76 3.90 -26.94
C VAL A 44 6.50 2.75 -27.61
N GLY A 45 6.48 2.72 -28.94
CA GLY A 45 7.01 1.64 -29.78
C GLY A 45 5.93 0.76 -30.40
N ASP A 46 4.70 0.78 -29.89
CA ASP A 46 3.59 0.02 -30.46
C ASP A 46 3.30 0.48 -31.88
N THR A 47 2.88 -0.46 -32.70
CA THR A 47 2.51 -0.18 -34.08
C THR A 47 1.05 -0.56 -34.29
N LEU A 48 0.24 0.43 -34.64
CA LEU A 48 -1.21 0.34 -34.70
C LEU A 48 -1.69 0.64 -36.11
N ILE A 49 -2.70 -0.08 -36.58
CA ILE A 49 -3.43 0.27 -37.80
C ILE A 49 -4.65 1.07 -37.36
N VAL A 50 -4.72 2.34 -37.77
CA VAL A 50 -5.77 3.24 -37.31
C VAL A 50 -6.41 3.97 -38.49
N LYS A 51 -7.73 4.18 -38.43
CA LYS A 51 -8.46 5.02 -39.37
C LYS A 51 -8.52 6.44 -38.83
N ILE A 52 -8.16 7.42 -39.65
CA ILE A 52 -8.17 8.84 -39.24
C ILE A 52 -9.60 9.37 -39.19
N ASP A 53 -10.10 9.62 -37.99
CA ASP A 53 -11.46 10.11 -37.73
C ASP A 53 -11.64 11.57 -38.15
N SER A 54 -10.61 12.40 -37.93
CA SER A 54 -10.62 13.83 -38.23
C SER A 54 -9.20 14.40 -38.40
N VAL A 55 -9.08 15.61 -38.96
CA VAL A 55 -7.80 16.33 -39.08
C VAL A 55 -7.99 17.71 -38.46
N SER A 56 -7.08 18.09 -37.56
CA SER A 56 -7.07 19.40 -36.89
C SER A 56 -6.61 20.53 -37.82
N ASP A 57 -6.88 21.78 -37.42
CA ASP A 57 -6.48 22.99 -38.17
C ASP A 57 -4.97 23.14 -38.37
N LYS A 58 -4.17 22.36 -37.63
CA LYS A 58 -2.70 22.29 -37.74
C LYS A 58 -2.21 21.14 -38.63
N GLY A 59 -3.11 20.42 -39.32
CA GLY A 59 -2.78 19.33 -40.24
C GLY A 59 -2.51 17.97 -39.57
N GLN A 60 -2.81 17.81 -38.28
CA GLN A 60 -2.66 16.52 -37.59
C GLN A 60 -3.96 15.71 -37.64
N GLY A 61 -3.87 14.46 -38.10
CA GLY A 61 -4.94 13.48 -38.03
C GLY A 61 -5.14 12.95 -36.61
N ILE A 62 -6.39 12.69 -36.25
CA ILE A 62 -6.83 12.18 -34.95
C ILE A 62 -7.49 10.82 -35.18
N ALA A 63 -7.05 9.79 -34.46
CA ALA A 63 -7.67 8.47 -34.46
C ALA A 63 -7.83 7.94 -33.03
N LYS A 64 -8.84 7.12 -32.79
CA LYS A 64 -8.98 6.36 -31.53
C LYS A 64 -8.50 4.93 -31.72
N ALA A 65 -7.66 4.45 -30.81
CA ALA A 65 -7.14 3.08 -30.82
C ALA A 65 -6.95 2.59 -29.39
N ASN A 66 -7.36 1.34 -29.11
CA ASN A 66 -7.17 0.67 -27.82
C ASN A 66 -7.54 1.55 -26.60
N GLY A 67 -8.66 2.28 -26.66
CA GLY A 67 -9.09 3.15 -25.56
C GLY A 67 -8.33 4.48 -25.39
N GLY A 68 -7.33 4.78 -26.23
CA GLY A 68 -6.59 6.05 -26.24
C GLY A 68 -6.77 6.87 -27.53
N THR A 69 -6.32 8.13 -27.52
CA THR A 69 -6.29 9.00 -28.71
C THR A 69 -4.88 9.03 -29.30
N VAL A 70 -4.77 8.85 -30.61
CA VAL A 70 -3.52 8.91 -31.37
C VAL A 70 -3.54 10.10 -32.32
N LEU A 71 -2.48 10.91 -32.30
CA LEU A 71 -2.25 12.01 -33.22
C LEU A 71 -1.20 11.63 -34.25
N VAL A 72 -1.52 11.79 -35.52
CA VAL A 72 -0.69 11.36 -36.66
C VAL A 72 -0.50 12.54 -37.61
N PRO A 73 0.73 13.01 -37.90
CA PRO A 73 0.96 14.07 -38.87
C PRO A 73 0.84 13.58 -40.32
N ASP A 74 0.63 14.50 -41.27
CA ASP A 74 0.71 14.26 -42.72
C ASP A 74 -0.28 13.21 -43.28
N VAL A 75 -1.48 13.16 -42.70
CA VAL A 75 -2.55 12.21 -43.08
C VAL A 75 -3.87 12.94 -43.37
N LYS A 76 -4.76 12.28 -44.13
CA LYS A 76 -6.08 12.81 -44.49
C LYS A 76 -7.19 12.13 -43.69
N LYS A 77 -8.29 12.85 -43.46
CA LYS A 77 -9.50 12.28 -42.85
C LYS A 77 -9.99 11.09 -43.68
N GLY A 78 -10.26 9.98 -43.01
CA GLY A 78 -10.72 8.73 -43.62
C GLY A 78 -9.60 7.82 -44.15
N GLU A 79 -8.34 8.26 -44.14
CA GLU A 79 -7.18 7.44 -44.47
C GLU A 79 -6.96 6.38 -43.37
N THR A 80 -6.68 5.13 -43.74
CA THR A 80 -6.20 4.11 -42.79
C THR A 80 -4.69 4.03 -42.92
N VAL A 81 -3.98 4.23 -41.81
CA VAL A 81 -2.52 4.30 -41.77
C VAL A 81 -1.97 3.39 -40.69
N LYS A 82 -0.77 2.86 -40.94
CA LYS A 82 0.01 2.16 -39.93
C LYS A 82 0.87 3.19 -39.22
N VAL A 83 0.76 3.20 -37.90
CA VAL A 83 1.26 4.26 -37.05
C VAL A 83 2.09 3.64 -35.96
N LYS A 84 3.35 4.06 -35.87
CA LYS A 84 4.22 3.70 -34.76
C LYS A 84 4.13 4.79 -33.69
N ILE A 85 3.78 4.42 -32.46
CA ILE A 85 3.71 5.37 -31.34
C ILE A 85 5.13 5.76 -30.94
N THR A 86 5.47 7.04 -31.10
CA THR A 86 6.81 7.57 -30.82
C THR A 86 6.92 8.22 -29.45
N SER A 87 5.79 8.72 -28.90
CA SER A 87 5.73 9.25 -27.54
C SER A 87 4.29 9.29 -27.03
N ILE A 88 4.10 9.37 -25.71
CA ILE A 88 2.80 9.52 -25.08
C ILE A 88 2.85 10.74 -24.18
N VAL A 89 1.95 11.70 -24.39
CA VAL A 89 1.87 12.94 -23.61
C VAL A 89 0.45 13.07 -23.08
N ARG A 90 0.30 13.08 -21.75
CA ARG A 90 -1.00 13.22 -21.07
C ARG A 90 -2.06 12.22 -21.59
N GLY A 91 -1.68 10.97 -21.81
CA GLY A 91 -2.57 9.90 -22.30
C GLY A 91 -2.90 9.94 -23.79
N VAL A 92 -2.30 10.86 -24.56
CA VAL A 92 -2.43 10.93 -26.02
C VAL A 92 -1.15 10.42 -26.66
N GLY A 93 -1.27 9.43 -27.55
CA GLY A 93 -0.16 8.87 -28.32
C GLY A 93 0.19 9.78 -29.50
N MET A 94 1.43 10.20 -29.61
CA MET A 94 1.96 10.81 -30.82
C MET A 94 2.52 9.69 -31.68
N GLY A 95 2.00 9.57 -32.89
CA GLY A 95 2.33 8.50 -33.80
C GLY A 95 2.96 9.01 -35.08
N GLU A 96 3.98 8.33 -35.58
CA GLU A 96 4.52 8.57 -36.92
C GLU A 96 3.91 7.56 -37.90
N LYS A 97 3.52 8.05 -39.08
CA LYS A 97 3.12 7.18 -40.18
C LYS A 97 4.34 6.39 -40.63
N ILE A 98 4.20 5.07 -40.68
CA ILE A 98 5.21 4.19 -41.26
C ILE A 98 4.63 3.51 -42.51
N ASP A 99 5.53 3.10 -43.40
CA ASP A 99 5.13 2.32 -44.56
C ASP A 99 4.58 0.97 -44.10
N MET A 100 3.41 0.61 -44.62
CA MET A 100 2.86 -0.74 -44.47
C MET A 100 3.67 -1.70 -45.33
N THR A 101 3.93 -2.91 -44.85
CA THR A 101 4.50 -3.95 -45.70
C THR A 101 3.46 -4.45 -46.70
N ASP A 102 3.90 -5.03 -47.83
CA ASP A 102 2.98 -5.59 -48.84
C ASP A 102 2.03 -6.66 -48.25
N GLU A 103 2.47 -7.39 -47.22
CA GLU A 103 1.65 -8.36 -46.47
C GLU A 103 0.57 -7.69 -45.58
N GLU A 104 0.82 -6.49 -45.05
CA GLU A 104 -0.12 -5.77 -44.17
C GLU A 104 -1.14 -4.94 -44.95
N LEU A 105 -0.76 -4.48 -46.15
CA LEU A 105 -1.70 -3.93 -47.13
C LEU A 105 -2.68 -5.03 -47.59
N GLN A 106 -2.19 -6.25 -47.82
CA GLN A 106 -3.02 -7.42 -48.15
C GLN A 106 -3.91 -7.93 -47.00
N ALA A 107 -3.59 -7.61 -45.74
CA ALA A 107 -4.40 -7.97 -44.57
C ALA A 107 -5.53 -6.96 -44.25
N GLN A 108 -5.43 -5.73 -44.75
CA GLN A 108 -6.50 -4.72 -44.71
C GLN A 108 -7.36 -4.71 -45.97
N GLU A 109 -6.87 -5.28 -47.07
CA GLU A 109 -7.75 -5.78 -48.11
C GLU A 109 -8.63 -6.89 -47.53
N PRO A 110 -9.92 -6.97 -47.92
CA PRO A 110 -10.73 -8.12 -47.56
C PRO A 110 -9.95 -9.39 -47.91
N SER A 111 -9.91 -10.34 -46.96
CA SER A 111 -9.23 -11.63 -47.08
C SER A 111 -9.26 -12.16 -48.52
N PRO A 112 -8.12 -12.63 -49.07
CA PRO A 112 -8.07 -13.13 -50.44
C PRO A 112 -8.78 -14.48 -50.51
N LYS A 113 -10.10 -14.44 -50.72
CA LYS A 113 -10.92 -15.56 -51.21
C LYS A 113 -12.26 -15.11 -51.78
N ASP A 114 -12.30 -14.09 -52.64
CA ASP A 114 -13.52 -13.82 -53.42
C ASP A 114 -13.30 -13.02 -54.71
N GLU A 115 -12.24 -13.32 -55.47
CA GLU A 115 -12.04 -12.77 -56.83
C GLU A 115 -12.98 -13.39 -57.89
N GLY A 116 -13.94 -14.23 -57.48
CA GLY A 116 -14.80 -14.98 -58.40
C GLY A 116 -16.30 -14.64 -58.34
N ALA A 117 -16.74 -13.79 -57.41
CA ALA A 117 -18.16 -13.44 -57.25
C ALA A 117 -18.56 -12.28 -58.18
N ASP A 118 -19.53 -12.53 -59.06
CA ASP A 118 -20.12 -11.52 -59.94
C ASP A 118 -21.06 -10.58 -59.19
N VAL A 119 -21.68 -11.04 -58.09
CA VAL A 119 -22.61 -10.26 -57.26
C VAL A 119 -22.40 -10.59 -55.78
N ARG A 120 -22.44 -9.57 -54.93
CA ARG A 120 -22.33 -9.69 -53.46
C ARG A 120 -23.57 -9.13 -52.78
N ALA A 121 -24.01 -9.78 -51.70
CA ALA A 121 -25.12 -9.32 -50.88
C ALA A 121 -24.91 -9.68 -49.41
N ILE A 122 -25.58 -8.99 -48.50
CA ILE A 122 -25.69 -9.37 -47.09
C ILE A 122 -27.07 -10.01 -46.88
N GLU A 123 -27.16 -11.02 -46.01
CA GLU A 123 -28.44 -11.64 -45.65
C GLU A 123 -29.52 -10.58 -45.30
N GLY A 124 -30.68 -10.71 -45.92
CA GLY A 124 -31.79 -9.75 -45.83
C GLY A 124 -31.89 -8.77 -47.01
N GLU A 125 -30.87 -8.69 -47.87
CA GLU A 125 -30.91 -7.88 -49.08
C GLU A 125 -31.65 -8.57 -50.24
N LEU A 126 -32.28 -7.76 -51.10
CA LEU A 126 -32.86 -8.21 -52.36
C LEU A 126 -31.81 -8.15 -53.46
N ILE A 127 -31.53 -9.28 -54.09
CA ILE A 127 -30.72 -9.36 -55.30
C ILE A 127 -31.68 -9.36 -56.50
N ASP A 128 -31.54 -8.39 -57.41
CA ASP A 128 -32.39 -8.21 -58.60
C ASP A 128 -31.51 -8.21 -59.86
N LEU A 129 -31.40 -9.36 -60.52
CA LEU A 129 -30.58 -9.54 -61.72
C LEU A 129 -31.31 -8.98 -62.95
N LYS A 130 -30.73 -7.95 -63.55
CA LYS A 130 -31.19 -7.36 -64.82
C LYS A 130 -30.16 -7.52 -65.92
N PRO A 131 -29.92 -8.75 -66.42
CA PRO A 131 -28.96 -8.98 -67.48
C PRO A 131 -29.44 -8.33 -68.77
N TYR A 132 -28.52 -7.64 -69.45
CA TYR A 132 -28.77 -7.11 -70.79
C TYR A 132 -28.56 -8.21 -71.82
N VAL A 133 -29.56 -8.46 -72.66
CA VAL A 133 -29.53 -9.43 -73.75
C VAL A 133 -29.99 -8.75 -75.04
N ASN A 134 -29.27 -9.02 -76.14
CA ASN A 134 -29.56 -8.48 -77.45
C ASN A 134 -29.50 -9.59 -78.49
N ASP A 135 -30.61 -9.79 -79.21
CA ASP A 135 -30.69 -10.72 -80.33
C ASP A 135 -30.39 -9.98 -81.66
N PRO A 136 -29.39 -10.41 -82.45
CA PRO A 136 -29.03 -9.75 -83.70
C PRO A 136 -30.13 -9.73 -84.78
N ASP A 137 -31.04 -10.71 -84.76
CA ASP A 137 -32.17 -10.82 -85.69
C ASP A 137 -33.41 -10.08 -85.19
N GLY A 138 -33.34 -9.53 -83.98
CA GLY A 138 -34.44 -8.79 -83.34
C GLY A 138 -35.52 -9.71 -82.75
N ASP A 139 -35.25 -11.01 -82.62
CA ASP A 139 -36.17 -11.96 -82.00
C ASP A 139 -36.33 -11.66 -80.50
N LYS A 140 -37.51 -11.95 -79.95
CA LYS A 140 -37.77 -11.76 -78.52
C LYS A 140 -37.01 -12.80 -77.71
N VAL A 141 -36.21 -12.33 -76.74
CA VAL A 141 -35.45 -13.20 -75.83
C VAL A 141 -36.21 -13.43 -74.53
N THR A 142 -36.30 -14.69 -74.12
CA THR A 142 -36.80 -15.10 -72.80
C THR A 142 -35.62 -15.46 -71.90
N LEU A 143 -35.63 -14.95 -70.67
CA LEU A 143 -34.61 -15.25 -69.66
C LEU A 143 -35.09 -16.36 -68.72
N GLY A 144 -34.16 -17.23 -68.34
CA GLY A 144 -34.33 -18.22 -67.29
C GLY A 144 -33.20 -18.12 -66.27
N PHE A 145 -33.53 -18.25 -65.00
CA PHE A 145 -32.59 -18.21 -63.88
C PHE A 145 -32.68 -19.53 -63.12
N THR A 146 -31.54 -20.07 -62.70
CA THR A 146 -31.54 -21.20 -61.75
C THR A 146 -31.84 -20.71 -60.33
N VAL A 147 -32.29 -21.62 -59.47
CA VAL A 147 -32.43 -21.38 -58.03
C VAL A 147 -31.13 -20.77 -57.44
N PRO A 148 -31.22 -19.86 -56.46
CA PRO A 148 -32.41 -19.47 -55.69
C PRO A 148 -33.29 -18.35 -56.28
N PHE A 149 -33.04 -17.88 -57.51
CA PHE A 149 -33.79 -16.79 -58.13
C PHE A 149 -35.19 -17.19 -58.61
N ASP A 150 -36.13 -16.24 -58.57
CA ASP A 150 -37.46 -16.37 -59.19
C ASP A 150 -37.39 -16.20 -60.73
N ALA A 151 -38.54 -16.37 -61.41
CA ALA A 151 -38.61 -16.27 -62.87
C ALA A 151 -38.30 -14.86 -63.40
N GLU A 152 -38.38 -13.83 -62.55
CA GLU A 152 -38.04 -12.46 -62.88
C GLU A 152 -36.58 -12.12 -62.52
N GLY A 153 -35.78 -13.08 -62.05
CA GLY A 153 -34.39 -12.88 -61.69
C GLY A 153 -34.19 -12.19 -60.35
N ARG A 154 -35.16 -12.30 -59.43
CA ARG A 154 -35.06 -11.73 -58.07
C ARG A 154 -34.89 -12.81 -56.99
N TRP A 155 -34.10 -12.48 -55.98
CA TRP A 155 -33.91 -13.31 -54.80
C TRP A 155 -33.85 -12.43 -53.55
N GLN A 156 -34.83 -12.59 -52.65
CA GLN A 156 -34.85 -11.98 -51.33
C GLN A 156 -34.12 -12.89 -50.35
N THR A 157 -32.87 -12.55 -50.00
CA THR A 157 -32.07 -13.32 -49.04
C THR A 157 -32.64 -13.20 -47.62
N LYS A 158 -32.37 -14.19 -46.77
CA LYS A 158 -32.80 -14.29 -45.37
C LYS A 158 -31.64 -14.75 -44.49
N GLU A 159 -31.82 -14.67 -43.17
CA GLU A 159 -30.87 -15.27 -42.23
C GLU A 159 -30.76 -16.79 -42.48
N GLY A 160 -29.53 -17.29 -42.63
CA GLY A 160 -29.20 -18.66 -43.02
C GLY A 160 -28.87 -18.84 -44.51
N ASP A 161 -29.04 -17.80 -45.35
CA ASP A 161 -28.68 -17.83 -46.78
C ASP A 161 -27.20 -17.45 -47.03
N ALA A 162 -26.39 -17.24 -45.99
CA ALA A 162 -24.96 -16.98 -46.17
C ALA A 162 -24.25 -18.15 -46.87
N GLY A 163 -23.50 -17.84 -47.93
CA GLY A 163 -22.80 -18.83 -48.73
C GLY A 163 -22.51 -18.36 -50.15
N GLN A 164 -21.87 -19.23 -50.93
CA GLN A 164 -21.62 -19.01 -52.36
C GLN A 164 -22.59 -19.83 -53.21
N TYR A 165 -23.19 -19.20 -54.21
CA TYR A 165 -24.18 -19.77 -55.11
C TYR A 165 -23.69 -19.66 -56.55
N SER A 166 -23.68 -20.78 -57.27
CA SER A 166 -23.45 -20.79 -58.71
C SER A 166 -24.78 -20.75 -59.43
N VAL A 167 -25.05 -19.64 -60.12
CA VAL A 167 -26.33 -19.35 -60.77
C VAL A 167 -26.13 -19.28 -62.27
N ILE A 168 -26.95 -20.01 -63.03
CA ILE A 168 -26.90 -19.99 -64.49
C ILE A 168 -28.07 -19.14 -64.99
N ILE A 169 -27.73 -18.12 -65.79
CA ILE A 169 -28.67 -17.35 -66.58
C ILE A 169 -28.72 -17.96 -67.97
N THR A 170 -29.91 -18.31 -68.44
CA THR A 170 -30.16 -18.79 -69.81
C THR A 170 -30.95 -17.74 -70.57
N ALA A 171 -30.50 -17.39 -71.77
CA ALA A 171 -31.23 -16.53 -72.69
C ALA A 171 -31.62 -17.37 -73.92
N THR A 172 -32.92 -17.47 -74.20
CA THR A 172 -33.48 -18.31 -75.27
C THR A 172 -34.32 -17.48 -76.23
N ASP A 173 -34.09 -17.63 -77.53
CA ASP A 173 -34.90 -16.99 -78.58
C ASP A 173 -36.25 -17.70 -78.79
N GLU A 174 -37.16 -17.12 -79.59
CA GLU A 174 -38.47 -17.74 -79.89
C GLU A 174 -38.37 -19.03 -80.74
N LYS A 175 -37.21 -19.29 -81.36
CA LYS A 175 -36.95 -20.46 -82.22
C LYS A 175 -36.30 -21.62 -81.44
N GLY A 176 -35.94 -21.40 -80.19
CA GLY A 176 -35.37 -22.38 -79.26
C GLY A 176 -33.85 -22.39 -79.16
N SER A 177 -33.11 -21.48 -79.83
CA SER A 177 -31.67 -21.33 -79.61
C SER A 177 -31.41 -20.67 -78.27
N PHE A 178 -30.37 -21.08 -77.56
CA PHE A 178 -30.06 -20.51 -76.25
C PHE A 178 -28.57 -20.32 -75.99
N VAL A 179 -28.26 -19.36 -75.13
CA VAL A 179 -26.93 -19.14 -74.54
C VAL A 179 -27.05 -19.12 -73.02
N THR A 180 -26.03 -19.62 -72.34
CA THR A 180 -25.97 -19.61 -70.87
C THR A 180 -24.77 -18.83 -70.37
N LYS A 181 -24.94 -18.10 -69.27
CA LYS A 181 -23.86 -17.49 -68.50
C LYS A 181 -23.95 -17.93 -67.05
N GLN A 182 -22.86 -18.43 -66.50
CA GLN A 182 -22.75 -18.73 -65.08
C GLN A 182 -22.30 -17.47 -64.32
N LEU A 183 -22.92 -17.23 -63.18
CA LEU A 183 -22.56 -16.19 -62.21
C LEU A 183 -22.27 -16.84 -60.86
N THR A 184 -21.32 -16.29 -60.12
CA THR A 184 -21.13 -16.64 -58.71
C THR A 184 -21.71 -15.53 -57.84
N ILE A 185 -22.64 -15.86 -56.95
CA ILE A 185 -23.23 -14.95 -55.98
C ILE A 185 -22.65 -15.27 -54.60
N SER A 186 -22.14 -14.26 -53.89
CA SER A 186 -21.59 -14.41 -52.55
C SER A 186 -22.50 -13.66 -51.56
N VAL A 187 -23.18 -14.40 -50.69
CA VAL A 187 -24.01 -13.83 -49.62
C VAL A 187 -23.27 -13.95 -48.30
N THR A 188 -23.06 -12.84 -47.61
CA THR A 188 -22.40 -12.81 -46.31
C THR A 188 -23.41 -12.71 -45.17
N SER A 189 -23.10 -13.36 -44.04
CA SER A 189 -23.94 -13.30 -42.85
C SER A 189 -24.08 -11.88 -42.32
N LYS A 190 -25.28 -11.53 -41.86
CA LYS A 190 -25.51 -10.25 -41.19
C LYS A 190 -24.89 -10.25 -39.80
N ASN A 191 -24.11 -9.21 -39.47
CA ASN A 191 -23.46 -9.07 -38.17
C ASN A 191 -24.45 -9.04 -36.99
N LYS A 192 -24.17 -9.82 -35.96
CA LYS A 192 -24.92 -9.91 -34.70
C LYS A 192 -24.18 -9.15 -33.62
N ALA A 193 -24.91 -8.44 -32.76
CA ALA A 193 -24.29 -7.70 -31.67
C ALA A 193 -23.75 -8.65 -30.59
N PRO A 194 -22.65 -8.28 -29.89
CA PRO A 194 -22.20 -9.00 -28.71
C PRO A 194 -23.23 -8.87 -27.58
N TYR A 195 -23.13 -9.72 -26.55
CA TYR A 195 -23.93 -9.58 -25.34
C TYR A 195 -23.10 -9.73 -24.06
N ILE A 196 -23.56 -9.09 -22.99
CA ILE A 196 -22.85 -8.93 -21.71
C ILE A 196 -23.57 -9.71 -20.62
N LYS A 197 -22.85 -10.62 -19.96
CA LYS A 197 -23.34 -11.37 -18.80
C LYS A 197 -22.60 -10.97 -17.54
N MET A 198 -23.36 -10.43 -16.59
CA MET A 198 -22.90 -9.93 -15.29
C MET A 198 -24.11 -9.79 -14.35
N PRO A 199 -23.95 -9.89 -13.02
CA PRO A 199 -25.02 -9.55 -12.08
C PRO A 199 -25.46 -8.09 -12.22
N ASP A 200 -26.72 -7.80 -11.90
CA ASP A 200 -27.26 -6.44 -11.97
C ASP A 200 -26.86 -5.58 -10.76
N THR A 201 -26.40 -6.22 -9.68
CA THR A 201 -25.94 -5.55 -8.45
C THR A 201 -24.73 -6.28 -7.89
N LEU A 202 -23.73 -5.52 -7.48
CA LEU A 202 -22.58 -5.98 -6.72
C LEU A 202 -22.45 -5.14 -5.46
N GLU A 203 -22.00 -5.78 -4.38
CA GLU A 203 -21.84 -5.14 -3.08
C GLU A 203 -20.41 -5.32 -2.60
N PHE A 204 -19.85 -4.26 -2.04
CA PHE A 204 -18.51 -4.19 -1.49
C PHE A 204 -18.55 -3.38 -0.19
N ASN A 205 -17.48 -3.43 0.57
CA ASN A 205 -17.26 -2.49 1.66
C ASN A 205 -16.24 -1.43 1.27
N GLU A 206 -16.25 -0.29 1.96
CA GLU A 206 -15.20 0.72 1.84
C GLU A 206 -13.79 0.13 2.11
N GLY A 207 -12.81 0.63 1.38
CA GLY A 207 -11.44 0.11 1.37
C GLY A 207 -11.23 -1.15 0.51
N GLU A 208 -12.29 -1.81 0.02
CA GLU A 208 -12.17 -2.95 -0.89
C GLU A 208 -11.85 -2.51 -2.34
N LEU A 209 -11.14 -3.38 -3.07
CA LEU A 209 -10.91 -3.21 -4.50
C LEU A 209 -12.11 -3.76 -5.28
N VAL A 210 -12.87 -2.88 -5.93
CA VAL A 210 -13.91 -3.27 -6.87
C VAL A 210 -13.25 -3.81 -8.13
N VAL A 211 -13.62 -5.03 -8.55
CA VAL A 211 -13.14 -5.66 -9.79
C VAL A 211 -14.32 -6.14 -10.62
N LEU A 212 -14.54 -5.51 -11.77
CA LEU A 212 -15.58 -5.91 -12.71
C LEU A 212 -15.04 -7.01 -13.64
N SER A 213 -15.72 -8.15 -13.69
CA SER A 213 -15.38 -9.28 -14.57
C SER A 213 -16.57 -9.70 -15.42
N PRO A 214 -17.04 -8.85 -16.36
CA PRO A 214 -18.13 -9.23 -17.26
C PRO A 214 -17.70 -10.36 -18.20
N GLU A 215 -18.62 -11.29 -18.45
CA GLU A 215 -18.50 -12.30 -19.50
C GLU A 215 -19.09 -11.72 -20.79
N ILE A 216 -18.28 -11.60 -21.84
CA ILE A 216 -18.65 -11.03 -23.14
C ILE A 216 -18.68 -12.14 -24.18
N ILE A 217 -19.78 -12.24 -24.92
CA ILE A 217 -19.95 -13.29 -25.92
C ILE A 217 -20.41 -12.63 -27.23
N ASP A 218 -19.66 -12.87 -28.30
CA ASP A 218 -19.99 -12.46 -29.65
C ASP A 218 -20.49 -13.67 -30.47
N PRO A 219 -21.71 -13.64 -31.03
CA PRO A 219 -22.23 -14.76 -31.80
C PRO A 219 -21.45 -15.07 -33.09
N ASP A 220 -20.71 -14.09 -33.62
CA ASP A 220 -19.94 -14.20 -34.86
C ASP A 220 -18.44 -14.43 -34.61
N ASP A 221 -18.05 -14.69 -33.35
CA ASP A 221 -16.67 -14.90 -32.89
C ASP A 221 -15.73 -13.73 -33.25
N LYS A 222 -16.26 -12.51 -33.26
CA LYS A 222 -15.51 -11.29 -33.56
C LYS A 222 -14.78 -10.76 -32.33
N GLU A 223 -13.72 -10.00 -32.59
CA GLU A 223 -13.04 -9.23 -31.55
C GLU A 223 -13.98 -8.14 -31.01
N VAL A 224 -14.11 -8.08 -29.68
CA VAL A 224 -15.02 -7.16 -28.99
C VAL A 224 -14.24 -6.22 -28.08
N PHE A 225 -14.48 -4.93 -28.25
CA PHE A 225 -13.93 -3.88 -27.39
C PHE A 225 -14.89 -3.58 -26.24
N VAL A 226 -14.36 -3.60 -25.01
CA VAL A 226 -15.12 -3.33 -23.79
C VAL A 226 -14.71 -1.99 -23.19
N THR A 227 -15.69 -1.16 -22.85
CA THR A 227 -15.47 0.10 -22.14
C THR A 227 -16.40 0.22 -20.93
N PHE A 228 -15.94 0.91 -19.90
CA PHE A 228 -16.70 1.22 -18.70
C PHE A 228 -16.98 2.73 -18.65
N SER A 229 -18.09 3.12 -18.05
CA SER A 229 -18.46 4.52 -17.83
C SER A 229 -19.45 4.65 -16.68
N GLY A 230 -19.66 5.88 -16.20
CA GLY A 230 -20.48 6.15 -15.03
C GLY A 230 -19.60 6.50 -13.84
N TRP A 231 -19.84 5.88 -12.68
CA TRP A 231 -19.04 6.12 -11.47
C TRP A 231 -17.57 5.70 -11.63
N MET A 232 -17.31 4.64 -12.39
CA MET A 232 -15.95 4.23 -12.78
C MET A 232 -15.87 4.03 -14.30
N ASP A 233 -14.71 4.34 -14.88
CA ASP A 233 -14.40 4.21 -16.31
C ASP A 233 -13.33 3.16 -16.61
N THR A 234 -12.83 2.49 -15.57
CA THR A 234 -11.87 1.39 -15.62
C THR A 234 -12.51 0.07 -15.18
N LYS A 235 -11.77 -1.04 -15.33
CA LYS A 235 -12.19 -2.36 -14.84
C LYS A 235 -12.10 -2.48 -13.31
N THR A 236 -11.27 -1.67 -12.68
CA THR A 236 -10.96 -1.76 -11.25
C THR A 236 -10.98 -0.40 -10.58
N TYR A 237 -11.56 -0.32 -9.39
CA TYR A 237 -11.62 0.90 -8.60
C TYR A 237 -11.29 0.59 -7.14
N GLN A 238 -10.29 1.29 -6.59
CA GLN A 238 -9.94 1.18 -5.18
C GLN A 238 -10.82 2.13 -4.39
N THR A 239 -11.73 1.59 -3.58
CA THR A 239 -12.59 2.42 -2.73
C THR A 239 -11.82 3.02 -1.56
N THR A 240 -12.30 4.16 -1.11
CA THR A 240 -11.89 4.91 0.08
C THR A 240 -12.99 4.82 1.14
N TYR A 241 -12.74 5.37 2.33
CA TYR A 241 -13.71 5.43 3.43
C TYR A 241 -14.70 6.61 3.31
N ASP A 242 -14.73 7.26 2.15
CA ASP A 242 -15.72 8.29 1.81
C ASP A 242 -16.63 7.84 0.65
N ASP A 243 -16.50 6.58 0.21
CA ASP A 243 -17.17 6.04 -0.98
C ASP A 243 -18.44 5.25 -0.63
N ALA A 244 -18.91 5.25 0.62
CA ALA A 244 -20.17 4.62 0.98
C ALA A 244 -21.34 5.20 0.19
N GLY A 245 -22.11 4.33 -0.48
CA GLY A 245 -23.21 4.75 -1.32
C GLY A 245 -23.63 3.75 -2.39
N GLU A 246 -24.58 4.18 -3.22
CA GLU A 246 -25.04 3.42 -4.39
C GLU A 246 -24.61 4.14 -5.67
N TYR A 247 -24.01 3.39 -6.58
CA TYR A 247 -23.45 3.89 -7.84
C TYR A 247 -23.95 3.08 -9.03
N GLU A 248 -23.91 3.70 -10.21
CA GLU A 248 -24.23 3.05 -11.49
C GLU A 248 -23.00 3.03 -12.38
N VAL A 249 -22.73 1.87 -12.97
CA VAL A 249 -21.68 1.66 -13.98
C VAL A 249 -22.33 1.09 -15.23
N GLU A 250 -22.03 1.68 -16.38
CA GLU A 250 -22.43 1.21 -17.69
C GLU A 250 -21.24 0.55 -18.40
N ILE A 251 -21.42 -0.72 -18.75
CA ILE A 251 -20.49 -1.54 -19.51
C ILE A 251 -20.96 -1.58 -20.95
N LYS A 252 -20.08 -1.25 -21.89
CA LYS A 252 -20.34 -1.34 -23.32
C LYS A 252 -19.40 -2.34 -23.97
N ALA A 253 -19.95 -3.20 -24.82
CA ALA A 253 -19.22 -4.18 -25.63
C ALA A 253 -19.53 -3.91 -27.12
N ALA A 254 -18.51 -3.76 -27.97
CA ALA A 254 -18.68 -3.42 -29.39
C ALA A 254 -17.74 -4.19 -30.33
N ASP A 255 -18.25 -4.67 -31.46
CA ASP A 255 -17.55 -5.51 -32.47
C ASP A 255 -17.16 -4.69 -33.74
N LEU A 256 -16.95 -3.38 -33.58
CA LEU A 256 -16.76 -2.35 -34.61
C LEU A 256 -17.99 -2.03 -35.49
N VAL A 257 -19.04 -2.85 -35.49
CA VAL A 257 -20.24 -2.64 -36.31
C VAL A 257 -21.46 -2.37 -35.43
N ASN A 258 -21.68 -3.25 -34.46
CA ASN A 258 -22.74 -3.25 -33.47
C ASN A 258 -22.17 -3.06 -32.05
N SER A 259 -23.06 -2.81 -31.10
CA SER A 259 -22.69 -2.76 -29.69
C SER A 259 -23.86 -3.14 -28.77
N ALA A 260 -23.53 -3.67 -27.59
CA ALA A 260 -24.45 -3.86 -26.48
C ALA A 260 -24.00 -3.07 -25.25
N ASN A 261 -24.95 -2.62 -24.45
CA ASN A 261 -24.70 -1.93 -23.18
C ASN A 261 -25.40 -2.67 -22.04
N LYS A 262 -24.79 -2.68 -20.86
CA LYS A 262 -25.38 -3.19 -19.62
C LYS A 262 -25.05 -2.25 -18.47
N LYS A 263 -26.10 -1.82 -17.75
CA LYS A 263 -25.98 -1.04 -16.52
C LYS A 263 -26.01 -1.97 -15.32
N ILE A 264 -25.12 -1.74 -14.36
CA ILE A 264 -25.06 -2.45 -13.09
C ILE A 264 -25.03 -1.45 -11.93
N LYS A 265 -25.58 -1.87 -10.79
CA LYS A 265 -25.49 -1.13 -9.53
C LYS A 265 -24.28 -1.62 -8.72
N ILE A 266 -23.51 -0.69 -8.18
CA ILE A 266 -22.46 -0.98 -7.19
C ILE A 266 -22.91 -0.37 -5.87
N ILE A 267 -22.95 -1.17 -4.81
CA ILE A 267 -23.26 -0.71 -3.45
C ILE A 267 -21.99 -0.82 -2.62
N ILE A 268 -21.56 0.28 -2.05
CA ILE A 268 -20.43 0.35 -1.12
C ILE A 268 -20.99 0.57 0.27
N HIS A 269 -20.79 -0.39 1.17
CA HIS A 269 -21.20 -0.32 2.56
C HIS A 269 -20.17 0.45 3.40
N ASP A 270 -20.66 1.36 4.22
CA ASP A 270 -19.89 2.13 5.22
C ASP A 270 -19.22 1.18 6.22
N ILE A 271 -17.90 1.29 6.37
CA ILE A 271 -17.14 0.62 7.43
C ILE A 271 -16.56 1.68 8.36
N ASP A 272 -17.08 1.69 9.57
CA ASP A 272 -16.58 2.51 10.67
C ASP A 272 -15.29 1.89 11.23
N LEU A 273 -14.18 2.63 11.18
CA LEU A 273 -12.90 2.21 11.70
C LEU A 273 -12.68 2.75 13.10
N LYS A 274 -11.97 1.98 13.93
CA LYS A 274 -11.56 2.45 15.26
C LYS A 274 -10.47 3.53 15.15
N PRO A 275 -10.42 4.48 16.09
CA PRO A 275 -9.32 5.44 16.16
C PRO A 275 -7.96 4.78 16.38
N GLU A 276 -6.92 5.41 15.86
CA GLU A 276 -5.53 5.14 16.19
C GLU A 276 -5.10 6.04 17.35
N LEU A 277 -4.41 5.48 18.36
CA LEU A 277 -3.94 6.19 19.55
C LEU A 277 -2.43 5.99 19.72
N SER A 278 -1.70 7.09 19.89
CA SER A 278 -0.26 7.13 20.12
C SER A 278 0.04 7.91 21.41
N LEU A 279 0.91 7.36 22.25
CA LEU A 279 1.30 7.95 23.53
C LEU A 279 2.78 8.34 23.52
N SER A 280 3.14 9.41 24.22
CA SER A 280 4.54 9.84 24.34
C SER A 280 5.41 8.88 25.17
N ALA A 281 4.80 8.05 26.01
CA ALA A 281 5.47 7.04 26.81
C ALA A 281 4.48 5.95 27.25
N ASN A 282 4.97 4.70 27.34
CA ASN A 282 4.21 3.56 27.89
C ASN A 282 4.54 3.28 29.36
N GLU A 283 5.69 3.79 29.82
CA GLU A 283 6.12 3.74 31.21
C GLU A 283 6.76 5.08 31.59
N ILE A 284 6.46 5.57 32.79
CA ILE A 284 6.97 6.82 33.34
C ILE A 284 7.57 6.51 34.71
N VAL A 285 8.82 6.92 34.94
CA VAL A 285 9.47 6.81 36.25
C VAL A 285 9.86 8.22 36.70
N VAL A 286 9.33 8.64 37.85
CA VAL A 286 9.57 9.96 38.43
C VAL A 286 9.79 9.87 39.93
N THR A 287 10.30 10.93 40.55
CA THR A 287 10.41 11.04 42.01
C THR A 287 9.23 11.82 42.57
N ALA A 288 8.80 11.50 43.80
CA ALA A 288 7.74 12.22 44.48
C ALA A 288 8.04 13.74 44.54
N GLY A 289 7.10 14.54 44.02
CA GLY A 289 7.23 15.99 43.84
C GLY A 289 7.40 16.42 42.38
N ASP A 290 7.72 15.49 41.47
CA ASP A 290 7.85 15.78 40.05
C ASP A 290 6.48 15.95 39.37
N ARG A 291 6.46 16.75 38.30
CA ARG A 291 5.30 16.93 37.42
C ARG A 291 5.40 15.97 36.24
N ILE A 292 4.35 15.19 36.03
CA ILE A 292 4.16 14.31 34.87
C ILE A 292 3.27 15.02 33.85
N GLU A 293 3.62 14.89 32.57
CA GLU A 293 2.80 15.31 31.43
C GLU A 293 2.86 14.21 30.37
N LEU A 294 1.77 13.49 30.19
CA LEU A 294 1.61 12.47 29.15
C LEU A 294 0.90 13.09 27.96
N LYS A 295 1.56 13.06 26.80
CA LYS A 295 0.93 13.47 25.54
C LYS A 295 0.29 12.26 24.87
N ALA A 296 -0.94 12.43 24.44
CA ALA A 296 -1.67 11.46 23.65
C ALA A 296 -2.12 12.12 22.34
N GLU A 297 -1.86 11.46 21.23
CA GLU A 297 -2.33 11.87 19.90
C GLU A 297 -3.23 10.75 19.39
N ALA A 298 -4.44 11.11 18.97
CA ALA A 298 -5.37 10.17 18.38
C ALA A 298 -5.88 10.68 17.03
N LYS A 299 -6.05 9.76 16.09
CA LYS A 299 -6.54 10.07 14.75
C LYS A 299 -7.46 8.96 14.28
N ASP A 300 -8.59 9.36 13.73
CA ASP A 300 -9.47 8.44 13.03
C ASP A 300 -8.99 8.25 11.57
N PRO A 301 -8.89 7.01 11.07
CA PRO A 301 -8.50 6.75 9.68
C PRO A 301 -9.37 7.44 8.63
N GLU A 302 -10.63 7.70 8.96
CA GLU A 302 -11.64 8.35 8.10
C GLU A 302 -11.70 9.87 8.35
N GLY A 303 -10.85 10.39 9.24
CA GLY A 303 -10.79 11.81 9.57
C GLY A 303 -11.94 12.29 10.47
N LYS A 304 -12.69 11.37 11.09
CA LYS A 304 -13.70 11.70 12.11
C LYS A 304 -13.06 12.35 13.34
N GLU A 305 -13.85 13.14 14.05
CA GLU A 305 -13.40 13.79 15.29
C GLU A 305 -13.21 12.73 16.38
N VAL A 306 -12.02 12.71 16.99
CA VAL A 306 -11.67 11.77 18.06
C VAL A 306 -11.53 12.51 19.37
N SER A 307 -12.20 12.00 20.40
CA SER A 307 -12.03 12.46 21.78
C SER A 307 -11.05 11.56 22.53
N VAL A 308 -10.18 12.16 23.34
CA VAL A 308 -9.21 11.45 24.19
C VAL A 308 -9.53 11.72 25.65
N VAL A 309 -9.58 10.66 26.46
CA VAL A 309 -9.88 10.71 27.89
C VAL A 309 -8.76 10.01 28.66
N PHE A 310 -8.24 10.69 29.68
CA PHE A 310 -7.28 10.15 30.63
C PHE A 310 -7.99 9.74 31.91
N SER A 311 -7.61 8.60 32.47
CA SER A 311 -8.03 8.21 33.81
C SER A 311 -7.06 8.71 34.88
N GLU A 312 -7.52 8.68 36.14
CA GLU A 312 -6.65 8.85 37.30
C GLU A 312 -5.41 7.93 37.21
N PRO A 313 -4.23 8.38 37.71
CA PRO A 313 -4.02 9.63 38.45
C PRO A 313 -3.84 10.90 37.58
N LEU A 314 -3.91 10.80 36.25
CA LEU A 314 -3.82 11.95 35.36
C LEU A 314 -5.12 12.77 35.38
N ASP A 315 -5.01 14.08 35.19
CA ASP A 315 -6.15 14.95 34.91
C ASP A 315 -6.58 14.87 33.43
N LYS A 316 -7.59 15.65 33.05
CA LYS A 316 -8.14 15.66 31.68
C LYS A 316 -7.16 16.19 30.63
N GLU A 317 -6.11 16.90 31.06
CA GLU A 317 -5.02 17.37 30.21
C GLU A 317 -3.86 16.37 30.12
N GLY A 318 -3.98 15.20 30.77
CA GLY A 318 -2.91 14.20 30.81
C GLY A 318 -1.78 14.57 31.77
N VAL A 319 -2.05 15.44 32.75
CA VAL A 319 -1.06 15.99 33.69
C VAL A 319 -1.28 15.42 35.09
N TRP A 320 -0.20 15.18 35.81
CA TRP A 320 -0.26 14.86 37.24
C TRP A 320 0.91 15.51 38.00
N GLN A 321 0.59 16.30 39.02
CA GLN A 321 1.58 16.83 39.96
C GLN A 321 1.69 15.88 41.15
N THR A 322 2.79 15.11 41.22
CA THR A 322 3.01 14.21 42.34
C THR A 322 3.42 14.98 43.60
N ALA A 323 3.16 14.38 44.76
CA ALA A 323 3.55 14.90 46.06
C ALA A 323 4.14 13.79 46.94
N ALA A 324 4.76 14.19 48.07
CA ALA A 324 5.20 13.24 49.09
C ALA A 324 4.01 12.39 49.58
N GLY A 325 4.20 11.08 49.69
CA GLY A 325 3.12 10.13 49.99
C GLY A 325 2.46 9.51 48.75
N ASN A 326 2.80 9.95 47.53
CA ASN A 326 2.35 9.31 46.29
C ASN A 326 3.29 8.20 45.81
N GLU A 327 4.25 7.75 46.60
CA GLU A 327 5.18 6.70 46.21
C GLU A 327 4.43 5.39 45.91
N GLY A 328 4.77 4.75 44.79
CA GLY A 328 4.12 3.52 44.34
C GLY A 328 3.98 3.43 42.82
N THR A 329 3.25 2.40 42.40
CA THR A 329 2.96 2.12 40.99
C THR A 329 1.49 2.40 40.69
N TYR A 330 1.24 3.19 39.65
CA TYR A 330 -0.08 3.57 39.18
C TYR A 330 -0.26 3.14 37.73
N ILE A 331 -1.49 2.85 37.34
CA ILE A 331 -1.86 2.53 35.96
C ILE A 331 -2.87 3.58 35.52
N ALA A 332 -2.51 4.39 34.52
CA ALA A 332 -3.40 5.32 33.87
C ALA A 332 -3.92 4.70 32.57
N LYS A 333 -5.23 4.77 32.32
CA LYS A 333 -5.88 4.34 31.08
C LYS A 333 -6.15 5.54 30.21
N ILE A 334 -5.76 5.45 28.95
CA ILE A 334 -6.00 6.48 27.93
C ILE A 334 -6.94 5.87 26.91
N THR A 335 -8.11 6.48 26.75
CA THR A 335 -9.15 6.04 25.83
C THR A 335 -9.29 7.06 24.72
N ALA A 336 -9.22 6.62 23.47
CA ALA A 336 -9.60 7.42 22.31
C ALA A 336 -10.85 6.83 21.66
N THR A 337 -11.87 7.68 21.40
CA THR A 337 -13.14 7.27 20.81
C THR A 337 -13.67 8.30 19.82
N ASP A 338 -14.23 7.82 18.71
CA ASP A 338 -14.96 8.56 17.67
C ASP A 338 -16.48 8.63 17.97
N GLY A 339 -16.92 8.11 19.13
CA GLY A 339 -18.31 8.01 19.54
C GLY A 339 -19.00 6.67 19.20
N LYS A 340 -18.41 5.83 18.36
CA LYS A 340 -18.90 4.49 18.00
C LYS A 340 -17.90 3.39 18.38
N ASN A 341 -16.63 3.59 18.05
CA ASN A 341 -15.50 2.73 18.39
C ASN A 341 -14.64 3.36 19.48
N GLU A 342 -13.85 2.50 20.14
CA GLU A 342 -12.89 2.94 21.14
C GLU A 342 -11.58 2.13 21.06
N VAL A 343 -10.47 2.80 21.38
CA VAL A 343 -9.18 2.18 21.66
C VAL A 343 -8.71 2.61 23.04
N VAL A 344 -8.23 1.64 23.83
CA VAL A 344 -7.73 1.88 25.19
C VAL A 344 -6.28 1.42 25.27
N GLN A 345 -5.40 2.27 25.81
CA GLN A 345 -4.02 1.93 26.16
C GLN A 345 -3.76 2.23 27.63
N GLU A 346 -2.83 1.49 28.23
CA GLU A 346 -2.47 1.65 29.64
C GLU A 346 -1.01 2.10 29.78
N VAL A 347 -0.76 3.06 30.67
CA VAL A 347 0.57 3.58 31.00
C VAL A 347 0.88 3.27 32.45
N THR A 348 2.06 2.68 32.69
CA THR A 348 2.54 2.42 34.04
C THR A 348 3.34 3.62 34.54
N ILE A 349 3.00 4.15 35.71
CA ILE A 349 3.68 5.29 36.34
C ILE A 349 4.27 4.83 37.67
N ASN A 350 5.58 4.87 37.78
CA ASN A 350 6.34 4.52 38.98
C ASN A 350 6.84 5.80 39.66
N VAL A 351 6.27 6.12 40.81
CA VAL A 351 6.68 7.25 41.65
C VAL A 351 7.61 6.75 42.74
N GLN A 352 8.88 7.16 42.65
CA GLN A 352 9.93 6.82 43.59
C GLN A 352 9.95 7.77 44.77
N LYS A 353 10.32 7.27 45.96
CA LYS A 353 10.51 8.10 47.14
C LYS A 353 11.64 9.09 46.90
N LYS A 354 11.42 10.36 47.26
CA LYS A 354 12.49 11.35 47.29
C LYS A 354 13.47 11.03 48.42
N ASN A 355 14.76 11.05 48.11
CA ASN A 355 15.82 10.81 49.10
C ASN A 355 15.83 11.90 50.19
N THR A 356 16.05 11.48 51.43
CA THR A 356 16.23 12.35 52.59
C THR A 356 17.71 12.32 52.99
N PRO A 357 18.43 13.45 52.90
CA PRO A 357 19.86 13.48 53.24
C PRO A 357 20.14 13.01 54.67
N PRO A 358 21.33 12.43 54.93
CA PRO A 358 21.72 12.00 56.26
C PRO A 358 21.88 13.18 57.23
N VAL A 359 21.68 12.92 58.53
CA VAL A 359 21.79 13.92 59.60
C VAL A 359 22.98 13.58 60.51
N LEU A 360 23.84 14.57 60.75
CA LEU A 360 24.87 14.51 61.78
C LEU A 360 24.27 14.88 63.14
N GLU A 361 24.19 13.91 64.06
CA GLU A 361 23.69 14.13 65.42
C GLU A 361 24.81 14.57 66.37
N LEU A 362 26.02 14.05 66.17
CA LEU A 362 27.18 14.36 66.98
C LEU A 362 28.45 14.26 66.13
N VAL A 363 29.29 15.29 66.20
CA VAL A 363 30.70 15.23 65.81
C VAL A 363 31.50 15.84 66.96
N SER A 364 32.36 15.02 67.59
CA SER A 364 33.21 15.48 68.68
C SER A 364 34.62 14.94 68.56
N VAL A 365 35.59 15.70 69.06
CA VAL A 365 37.00 15.32 69.09
C VAL A 365 37.48 15.24 70.54
N SER A 366 38.28 14.21 70.84
CA SER A 366 38.88 14.01 72.15
C SER A 366 40.33 13.56 72.02
N PRO A 367 41.28 14.19 72.72
CA PRO A 367 41.11 15.40 73.53
C PRO A 367 40.97 16.67 72.67
N GLN A 368 40.29 17.70 73.19
CA GLN A 368 40.18 19.01 72.51
C GLN A 368 41.50 19.82 72.53
N ALA A 369 42.39 19.52 73.46
CA ALA A 369 43.73 20.09 73.54
C ALA A 369 44.75 18.98 73.78
N VAL A 370 45.80 18.97 72.97
CA VAL A 370 46.90 18.03 73.04
C VAL A 370 48.14 18.75 73.55
N GLU A 371 48.64 18.29 74.71
CA GLU A 371 49.89 18.76 75.30
C GLU A 371 50.97 17.69 75.20
N LEU A 372 51.99 17.93 74.38
CA LEU A 372 53.18 17.08 74.23
C LEU A 372 54.38 17.82 74.82
N LYS A 373 55.01 17.30 75.87
CA LYS A 373 55.98 18.01 76.72
C LYS A 373 57.42 17.61 76.47
N LYS A 374 57.67 16.36 76.06
CA LYS A 374 59.04 15.84 75.83
C LYS A 374 59.11 14.91 74.62
N PRO A 375 60.31 14.75 74.01
CA PRO A 375 60.52 13.74 72.99
C PRO A 375 60.08 12.35 73.45
N GLY A 376 59.26 11.69 72.62
CA GLY A 376 58.65 10.40 72.91
C GLY A 376 57.22 10.48 73.46
N ASP A 377 56.67 11.68 73.73
CA ASP A 377 55.25 11.82 74.05
C ASP A 377 54.38 11.56 72.80
N GLU A 378 53.29 10.82 72.98
CA GLU A 378 52.30 10.51 71.96
C GLU A 378 50.89 10.63 72.55
N VAL A 379 49.97 11.22 71.80
CA VAL A 379 48.55 11.31 72.18
C VAL A 379 47.70 10.82 71.02
N SER A 380 46.75 9.94 71.31
CA SER A 380 45.76 9.53 70.32
C SER A 380 44.57 10.48 70.33
N VAL A 381 44.35 11.14 69.19
CA VAL A 381 43.18 11.99 68.96
C VAL A 381 42.12 11.16 68.27
N LYS A 382 40.92 11.13 68.85
CA LYS A 382 39.76 10.37 68.36
C LYS A 382 38.63 11.30 67.99
N ILE A 383 37.97 11.03 66.87
CA ILE A 383 36.75 11.67 66.44
C ILE A 383 35.60 10.69 66.61
N GLU A 384 34.64 11.07 67.43
CA GLU A 384 33.39 10.34 67.59
C GLU A 384 32.32 10.97 66.70
N VAL A 385 31.70 10.15 65.85
CA VAL A 385 30.66 10.56 64.91
C VAL A 385 29.41 9.74 65.18
N LYS A 386 28.28 10.44 65.38
CA LYS A 386 26.95 9.84 65.40
C LYS A 386 26.13 10.47 64.29
N ALA A 387 25.67 9.65 63.36
CA ALA A 387 24.83 10.07 62.24
C ALA A 387 23.65 9.10 62.11
N SER A 388 22.56 9.59 61.54
CA SER A 388 21.37 8.81 61.23
C SER A 388 20.84 9.18 59.86
N ASP A 389 20.13 8.22 59.25
CA ASP A 389 19.47 8.39 57.97
C ASP A 389 17.98 8.07 58.13
N ALA A 390 17.12 8.92 57.59
CA ALA A 390 15.67 8.75 57.73
C ALA A 390 15.11 7.66 56.80
N ASP A 391 15.79 7.38 55.69
CA ASP A 391 15.41 6.34 54.73
C ASP A 391 15.99 4.96 55.09
N GLY A 392 16.92 4.94 56.07
CA GLY A 392 17.61 3.73 56.51
C GLY A 392 18.74 3.33 55.55
N ASP A 393 19.17 4.26 54.69
CA ASP A 393 20.25 4.04 53.76
C ASP A 393 21.58 3.84 54.53
N LYS A 394 22.48 3.05 53.94
CA LYS A 394 23.76 2.72 54.57
C LYS A 394 24.67 3.94 54.53
N LEU A 395 25.09 4.40 55.70
CA LEU A 395 25.99 5.56 55.84
C LEU A 395 27.46 5.19 55.65
N ASP A 396 28.16 6.01 54.87
CA ASP A 396 29.60 6.01 54.68
C ASP A 396 30.20 7.28 55.31
N ILE A 397 31.25 7.12 56.14
CA ILE A 397 31.88 8.22 56.88
C ILE A 397 33.30 8.42 56.37
N LYS A 398 33.62 9.65 55.97
CA LYS A 398 34.96 10.05 55.50
C LYS A 398 35.51 11.19 56.34
N TYR A 399 36.84 11.19 56.47
CA TYR A 399 37.59 12.22 57.18
C TYR A 399 38.55 12.89 56.21
N SER A 400 38.66 14.22 56.30
CA SER A 400 39.63 15.00 55.53
C SER A 400 40.17 16.18 56.34
N GLY A 401 41.21 16.85 55.82
CA GLY A 401 41.93 17.90 56.55
C GLY A 401 43.14 17.33 57.29
N TYR A 402 43.25 17.57 58.60
CA TYR A 402 44.39 17.08 59.38
C TYR A 402 44.38 15.56 59.64
N MET A 403 43.20 14.95 59.66
CA MET A 403 43.00 13.50 59.84
C MET A 403 42.24 12.91 58.65
N ASP A 404 42.64 11.72 58.23
CA ASP A 404 42.02 10.90 57.17
C ASP A 404 41.35 9.63 57.73
N ALA A 405 41.37 9.48 59.05
CA ALA A 405 40.72 8.39 59.79
C ALA A 405 40.11 8.91 61.10
N ALA A 406 39.23 8.10 61.70
CA ALA A 406 38.57 8.42 62.97
C ALA A 406 39.53 8.58 64.15
N GLU A 407 40.74 8.02 64.06
CA GLU A 407 41.76 8.09 65.09
C GLU A 407 43.13 8.37 64.46
N LYS A 408 43.88 9.28 65.08
CA LYS A 408 45.25 9.60 64.67
C LYS A 408 46.12 9.84 65.89
N THR A 409 47.23 9.11 65.97
CA THR A 409 48.27 9.36 66.97
C THR A 409 49.14 10.53 66.52
N VAL A 410 49.16 11.59 67.33
CA VAL A 410 50.07 12.73 67.16
C VAL A 410 51.26 12.60 68.10
N ARG A 411 52.42 13.04 67.64
CA ARG A 411 53.71 12.83 68.30
C ARG A 411 54.41 14.16 68.57
N TYR A 412 55.27 14.16 69.58
CA TYR A 412 56.17 15.29 69.82
C TYR A 412 56.99 15.60 68.56
N GLY A 413 56.85 16.82 68.03
CA GLY A 413 57.48 17.28 66.78
C GLY A 413 56.50 17.57 65.62
N ASP A 414 55.25 17.11 65.70
CA ASP A 414 54.19 17.41 64.70
C ASP A 414 53.71 18.86 64.76
N LYS A 415 53.92 19.69 63.73
CA LYS A 415 53.54 21.13 63.70
C LYS A 415 52.30 21.45 64.55
N GLY A 416 52.44 22.30 65.57
CA GLY A 416 51.34 22.67 66.49
C GLY A 416 50.28 23.61 65.88
N GLY A 417 49.45 24.20 66.75
CA GLY A 417 48.32 25.08 66.39
C GLY A 417 46.98 24.36 66.23
N VAL A 418 45.93 25.12 65.86
CA VAL A 418 44.58 24.60 65.63
C VAL A 418 44.58 23.63 64.45
N LYS A 419 44.08 22.42 64.68
CA LYS A 419 43.88 21.40 63.65
C LYS A 419 42.40 21.29 63.34
N THR A 420 42.08 21.34 62.05
CA THR A 420 40.71 21.14 61.55
C THR A 420 40.61 19.79 60.86
N VAL A 421 39.55 19.06 61.18
CA VAL A 421 39.16 17.83 60.49
C VAL A 421 37.73 17.99 60.03
N THR A 422 37.49 17.75 58.74
CA THR A 422 36.15 17.73 58.16
C THR A 422 35.66 16.30 58.17
N VAL A 423 34.52 16.07 58.81
CA VAL A 423 33.80 14.80 58.79
C VAL A 423 32.67 14.90 57.77
N THR A 424 32.66 14.01 56.79
CA THR A 424 31.61 13.91 55.78
C THR A 424 30.88 12.59 55.93
N VAL A 425 29.55 12.63 55.97
CA VAL A 425 28.68 11.45 56.01
C VAL A 425 27.81 11.45 54.76
N SER A 426 27.80 10.34 54.03
CA SER A 426 26.99 10.17 52.82
C SER A 426 26.15 8.90 52.90
N ASP A 427 24.95 8.95 52.34
CA ASP A 427 24.05 7.80 52.14
C ASP A 427 24.23 7.15 50.75
N GLY A 428 25.16 7.67 49.94
CA GLY A 428 25.41 7.25 48.56
C GLY A 428 24.71 8.10 47.48
N LYS A 429 23.78 8.98 47.84
CA LYS A 429 23.10 9.93 46.94
C LYS A 429 23.33 11.38 47.37
N ASP A 430 23.21 11.67 48.66
CA ASP A 430 23.43 12.96 49.29
C ASP A 430 24.55 12.88 50.35
N GLU A 431 25.05 14.03 50.78
CA GLU A 431 26.10 14.12 51.81
C GLU A 431 25.91 15.33 52.72
N VAL A 432 26.35 15.19 53.97
CA VAL A 432 26.43 16.25 54.97
C VAL A 432 27.85 16.29 55.56
N SER A 433 28.37 17.48 55.84
CA SER A 433 29.70 17.63 56.41
C SER A 433 29.73 18.59 57.59
N GLN A 434 30.63 18.33 58.55
CA GLN A 434 30.89 19.20 59.69
C GLN A 434 32.39 19.22 60.02
N ASP A 435 32.90 20.40 60.31
CA ASP A 435 34.27 20.59 60.81
C ASP A 435 34.33 20.43 62.34
N VAL A 436 35.38 19.76 62.80
CA VAL A 436 35.76 19.68 64.21
C VAL A 436 37.22 20.13 64.37
N THR A 437 37.51 20.85 65.45
CA THR A 437 38.84 21.39 65.71
C THR A 437 39.39 20.96 67.06
N PHE A 438 40.71 20.75 67.12
CA PHE A 438 41.45 20.56 68.37
C PHE A 438 42.78 21.32 68.34
N ASP A 439 43.27 21.71 69.51
CA ASP A 439 44.49 22.50 69.66
C ASP A 439 45.69 21.61 69.98
N MET A 440 46.81 21.87 69.31
CA MET A 440 48.10 21.26 69.64
C MET A 440 49.07 22.33 70.14
N ASN A 441 49.74 22.08 71.26
CA ASN A 441 50.72 23.01 71.79
C ASN A 441 51.90 23.20 70.81
N ASN A 442 52.41 24.43 70.70
CA ASN A 442 53.66 24.71 69.98
C ASN A 442 54.86 24.42 70.90
N TRP A 443 55.95 23.93 70.33
CA TRP A 443 57.18 23.68 71.08
C TRP A 443 58.20 24.80 70.91
N PRO A 444 58.98 25.10 71.96
CA PRO A 444 60.21 25.86 71.79
C PRO A 444 61.21 25.00 71.00
N CYS A 445 61.76 25.55 69.91
CA CYS A 445 62.86 24.93 69.18
C CYS A 445 64.03 25.91 69.04
N PHE A 446 65.25 25.37 69.02
CA PHE A 446 66.43 26.11 68.60
C PHE A 446 66.56 26.01 67.07
N ASP A 447 66.68 27.15 66.39
CA ASP A 447 66.93 27.29 64.93
C ASP A 447 65.86 26.72 63.95
N CYS A 448 64.57 26.76 64.26
CA CYS A 448 63.55 26.51 63.22
C CYS A 448 63.42 27.71 62.28
N GLN A 449 63.88 27.58 61.03
CA GLN A 449 63.39 28.41 59.93
C GLN A 449 62.00 27.93 59.49
N ASN A 450 61.15 28.91 59.11
CA ASN A 450 59.72 28.80 58.83
C ASN A 450 59.26 27.61 57.97
#